data_AF-A0A382V0B3-F1
#
_entry.id   AF-A0A382V0B3-F1
#
_cell.length_a   1.000
_cell.length_b   1.000
_cell.length_c   1.000
_cell.angle_alpha   90.00
_cell.angle_beta   90.00
_cell.angle_gamma   90.00
#
_symmetry.space_group_name_H-M   'P 1'
#
loop_
_entity.id
_entity.type
_entity.pdbx_description
1 polymer ?
#
loop_
_entity_poly.entity_id
_entity_poly.type
_entity_poly.pdbx_seq_one_letter_code
_entity_poly.pdbx_strand_id
1 'polypeptide(L)'
;MEKGVDVNAKREGGSTPLHGAAEGGHEEIVELLIAAGADLHARTVPMLGGGGWIPLHSAARHGHKEIVELLIEKGTDVNARDSSGKSALHDAVLEGHKEIVKLLITKGADLNAESGYYGTSLHVAASIGHKEIVELLIANGADVNVKDGFGRTPLDTAELVLEWDSPEIKAVKKEIADLLRKHQKLALMPRLEYGKDRWPFGFSFIAKDGETYVVEVTQDFKQWGELETIKGTGQQIKFIDPRQPLVQFKRNFYRVKPLE
;
A
#
# COMPACT_ATOMS: atom_id res chain seq x y z
N MET A 1 -10.91 -36.86 3.13
CA MET A 1 -12.07 -36.55 3.97
C MET A 1 -13.04 -37.72 3.91
N GLU A 2 -13.02 -38.59 4.93
CA GLU A 2 -14.08 -39.60 5.09
C GLU A 2 -15.31 -38.95 5.74
N LYS A 3 -16.49 -39.53 5.46
CA LYS A 3 -17.80 -38.95 5.77
C LYS A 3 -17.93 -38.61 7.27
N GLY A 4 -18.13 -37.33 7.58
CA GLY A 4 -18.55 -36.86 8.92
C GLY A 4 -17.64 -35.85 9.62
N VAL A 5 -16.47 -35.50 9.05
CA VAL A 5 -15.61 -34.44 9.63
C VAL A 5 -16.15 -33.07 9.23
N ASP A 6 -16.48 -32.24 10.23
CA ASP A 6 -16.79 -30.83 10.02
C ASP A 6 -15.53 -30.07 9.58
N VAL A 7 -15.49 -29.66 8.31
CA VAL A 7 -14.38 -28.89 7.71
C VAL A 7 -14.15 -27.56 8.42
N ASN A 8 -15.17 -27.05 9.12
CA ASN A 8 -15.17 -25.78 9.85
C ASN A 8 -15.05 -25.96 11.37
N ALA A 9 -14.68 -27.16 11.84
CA ALA A 9 -14.46 -27.42 13.26
C ALA A 9 -13.47 -26.41 13.86
N LYS A 10 -13.83 -25.82 15.00
CA LYS A 10 -13.01 -24.82 15.69
C LYS A 10 -12.37 -25.43 16.94
N ARG A 11 -11.07 -25.21 17.13
CA ARG A 11 -10.41 -25.47 18.43
C ARG A 11 -10.75 -24.36 19.45
N GLU A 12 -10.28 -24.51 20.69
CA GLU A 12 -10.53 -23.57 21.81
C GLU A 12 -10.23 -22.09 21.47
N GLY A 13 -9.27 -21.83 20.57
CA GLY A 13 -8.95 -20.49 20.05
C GLY A 13 -9.74 -20.03 18.82
N GLY A 14 -10.80 -20.74 18.41
CA GLY A 14 -11.61 -20.41 17.22
C GLY A 14 -10.95 -20.69 15.86
N SER A 15 -9.71 -21.21 15.86
CA SER A 15 -8.98 -21.57 14.64
C SER A 15 -9.56 -22.83 14.01
N THR A 16 -9.74 -22.78 12.68
CA THR A 16 -10.25 -23.88 11.83
C THR A 16 -9.09 -24.60 11.13
N PRO A 17 -9.31 -25.79 10.54
CA PRO A 17 -8.31 -26.46 9.70
C PRO A 17 -7.72 -25.55 8.62
N LEU A 18 -8.53 -24.66 8.04
CA LEU A 18 -8.08 -23.71 7.01
C LEU A 18 -7.07 -22.69 7.55
N HIS A 19 -7.21 -22.25 8.80
CA HIS A 19 -6.18 -21.41 9.44
C HIS A 19 -4.85 -22.14 9.56
N GLY A 20 -4.88 -23.38 10.05
CA GLY A 20 -3.67 -24.18 10.23
C GLY A 20 -2.99 -24.51 8.90
N ALA A 21 -3.75 -24.85 7.87
CA ALA A 21 -3.22 -25.09 6.53
C ALA A 21 -2.62 -23.81 5.91
N ALA A 22 -3.28 -22.67 6.08
CA ALA A 22 -2.79 -21.37 5.63
C ALA A 22 -1.55 -20.91 6.40
N GLU A 23 -1.45 -21.18 7.70
CA GLU A 23 -0.29 -20.90 8.55
C GLU A 23 0.91 -21.80 8.19
N GLY A 24 0.66 -23.08 7.93
CA GLY A 24 1.68 -24.07 7.60
C GLY A 24 2.14 -24.09 6.14
N GLY A 25 1.55 -23.27 5.26
CA GLY A 25 1.93 -23.23 3.85
C GLY A 25 1.49 -24.45 3.05
N HIS A 26 0.43 -25.14 3.48
CA HIS A 26 -0.01 -26.38 2.84
C HIS A 26 -1.01 -26.09 1.72
N GLU A 27 -0.54 -25.62 0.57
CA GLU A 27 -1.34 -25.22 -0.58
C GLU A 27 -2.39 -26.27 -1.00
N GLU A 28 -1.97 -27.53 -1.20
CA GLU A 28 -2.89 -28.61 -1.57
C GLU A 28 -3.99 -28.85 -0.53
N ILE A 29 -3.65 -28.71 0.76
CA ILE A 29 -4.62 -28.86 1.85
C ILE A 29 -5.60 -27.67 1.85
N VAL A 30 -5.11 -26.45 1.61
CA VAL A 30 -5.97 -25.27 1.46
C VAL A 30 -6.96 -25.47 0.33
N GLU A 31 -6.53 -25.91 -0.85
CA GLU A 31 -7.42 -26.17 -1.98
C GLU A 31 -8.48 -27.23 -1.65
N LEU A 32 -8.08 -28.33 -1.03
CA LEU A 32 -9.00 -29.39 -0.60
C LEU A 32 -10.03 -28.90 0.42
N LEU A 33 -9.61 -28.08 1.40
CA LEU A 33 -10.50 -27.50 2.40
C LEU A 33 -11.51 -26.55 1.76
N ILE A 34 -11.06 -25.68 0.84
CA ILE A 34 -11.95 -24.76 0.11
C ILE A 34 -12.95 -25.55 -0.74
N ALA A 35 -12.50 -26.57 -1.47
CA ALA A 35 -13.37 -27.43 -2.28
C ALA A 35 -14.41 -28.17 -1.42
N ALA A 36 -14.09 -28.47 -0.16
CA ALA A 36 -14.99 -29.10 0.80
C ALA A 36 -15.93 -28.11 1.53
N GLY A 37 -15.87 -26.81 1.24
CA GLY A 37 -16.74 -25.79 1.84
C GLY A 37 -16.20 -25.18 3.14
N ALA A 38 -14.88 -25.10 3.29
CA ALA A 38 -14.28 -24.33 4.38
C ALA A 38 -14.67 -22.84 4.30
N ASP A 39 -15.02 -22.27 5.44
CA ASP A 39 -15.33 -20.85 5.59
C ASP A 39 -14.04 -20.01 5.55
N LEU A 40 -13.86 -19.29 4.45
CA LEU A 40 -12.73 -18.37 4.22
C LEU A 40 -12.72 -17.19 5.22
N HIS A 41 -13.87 -16.88 5.81
CA HIS A 41 -14.06 -15.74 6.71
C HIS A 41 -14.16 -16.16 8.16
N ALA A 42 -13.87 -17.44 8.47
CA ALA A 42 -13.86 -17.93 9.82
C ALA A 42 -12.91 -17.08 10.68
N ARG A 43 -13.45 -16.47 11.74
CA ARG A 43 -12.68 -15.64 12.67
C ARG A 43 -12.28 -16.44 13.90
N THR A 44 -11.03 -16.31 14.32
CA THR A 44 -10.56 -16.80 15.62
C THR A 44 -11.20 -16.04 16.77
N VAL A 45 -11.21 -16.63 17.97
CA VAL A 45 -11.76 -15.94 19.13
C VAL A 45 -10.84 -14.78 19.57
N PRO A 46 -11.38 -13.66 20.05
CA PRO A 46 -10.59 -12.63 20.72
C PRO A 46 -9.82 -13.21 21.91
N MET A 47 -8.49 -13.05 21.95
CA MET A 47 -7.65 -13.42 23.09
C MET A 47 -6.77 -12.25 23.53
N LEU A 48 -6.16 -12.35 24.71
CA LEU A 48 -5.14 -11.39 25.18
C LEU A 48 -3.99 -11.35 24.17
N GLY A 49 -3.82 -10.21 23.48
CA GLY A 49 -2.79 -10.01 22.46
C GLY A 49 -3.28 -10.07 21.01
N GLY A 50 -4.58 -10.31 20.77
CA GLY A 50 -5.17 -10.29 19.43
C GLY A 50 -6.18 -11.41 19.20
N GLY A 51 -6.97 -11.31 18.14
CA GLY A 51 -7.98 -12.30 17.78
C GLY A 51 -8.84 -11.83 16.62
N GLY A 52 -9.76 -12.67 16.16
CA GLY A 52 -10.62 -12.33 15.02
C GLY A 52 -9.90 -12.29 13.67
N TRP A 53 -8.68 -12.82 13.60
CA TRP A 53 -8.00 -13.00 12.32
C TRP A 53 -8.65 -14.15 11.54
N ILE A 54 -8.50 -14.07 10.23
CA ILE A 54 -9.00 -15.05 9.25
C ILE A 54 -7.80 -15.74 8.58
N PRO A 55 -7.98 -16.84 7.82
CA PRO A 55 -6.88 -17.57 7.17
C PRO A 55 -5.93 -16.70 6.32
N LEU A 56 -6.44 -15.63 5.69
CA LEU A 56 -5.64 -14.68 4.92
C LEU A 56 -4.55 -13.99 5.77
N HIS A 57 -4.84 -13.67 7.03
CA HIS A 57 -3.84 -13.09 7.96
C HIS A 57 -2.74 -14.11 8.25
N SER A 58 -3.11 -15.36 8.52
CA SER A 58 -2.15 -16.44 8.77
C SER A 58 -1.21 -16.65 7.59
N ALA A 59 -1.73 -16.74 6.37
CA ALA A 59 -0.93 -16.89 5.16
C ALA A 59 -0.01 -15.68 4.91
N ALA A 60 -0.54 -14.47 5.06
CA ALA A 60 0.22 -13.23 4.86
C ALA A 60 1.35 -13.07 5.88
N ARG A 61 1.10 -13.38 7.16
CA ARG A 61 2.11 -13.34 8.22
C ARG A 61 3.23 -14.35 8.01
N HIS A 62 2.91 -15.56 7.55
CA HIS A 62 3.89 -16.64 7.43
C HIS A 62 4.56 -16.72 6.07
N GLY A 63 4.26 -15.79 5.14
CA GLY A 63 4.99 -15.67 3.88
C GLY A 63 4.48 -16.57 2.75
N HIS A 64 3.27 -17.13 2.87
CA HIS A 64 2.70 -18.06 1.89
C HIS A 64 1.94 -17.33 0.79
N LYS A 65 2.67 -16.77 -0.17
CA LYS A 65 2.13 -15.89 -1.23
C LYS A 65 1.06 -16.58 -2.08
N GLU A 66 1.28 -17.81 -2.48
CA GLU A 66 0.40 -18.62 -3.32
C GLU A 66 -0.95 -18.83 -2.61
N ILE A 67 -0.92 -19.08 -1.30
CA ILE A 67 -2.13 -19.19 -0.46
C ILE A 67 -2.83 -17.83 -0.33
N VAL A 68 -2.09 -16.73 -0.17
CA VAL A 68 -2.68 -15.38 -0.14
C VAL A 68 -3.43 -15.09 -1.45
N GLU A 69 -2.81 -15.39 -2.59
CA GLU A 69 -3.42 -15.19 -3.91
C GLU A 69 -4.68 -16.04 -4.06
N LEU A 70 -4.59 -17.34 -3.76
CA LEU A 70 -5.71 -18.27 -3.82
C LEU A 70 -6.89 -17.80 -2.94
N LEU A 71 -6.64 -17.43 -1.69
CA LEU A 71 -7.70 -17.01 -0.77
C LEU A 71 -8.43 -15.76 -1.28
N ILE A 72 -7.71 -14.78 -1.82
CA ILE A 72 -8.30 -13.57 -2.40
C ILE A 72 -9.11 -13.91 -3.65
N GLU A 73 -8.60 -14.78 -4.53
CA GLU A 73 -9.32 -15.22 -5.73
C GLU A 73 -10.59 -16.00 -5.42
N LYS A 74 -10.64 -16.70 -4.29
CA LYS A 74 -11.84 -17.40 -3.80
C LYS A 74 -12.83 -16.49 -3.07
N GLY A 75 -12.57 -15.17 -3.02
CA GLY A 75 -13.51 -14.17 -2.52
C GLY A 75 -13.22 -13.68 -1.11
N THR A 76 -12.04 -13.94 -0.56
CA THR A 76 -11.65 -13.34 0.72
C THR A 76 -11.50 -11.82 0.57
N ASP A 77 -12.12 -11.05 1.48
CA ASP A 77 -11.92 -9.60 1.53
C ASP A 77 -10.46 -9.28 1.90
N VAL A 78 -9.74 -8.66 0.95
CA VAL A 78 -8.34 -8.23 1.11
C VAL A 78 -8.17 -7.24 2.27
N ASN A 79 -9.23 -6.50 2.62
CA ASN A 79 -9.25 -5.49 3.68
C ASN A 79 -9.88 -6.01 4.97
N ALA A 80 -10.11 -7.33 5.10
CA ALA A 80 -10.60 -7.92 6.33
C ALA A 80 -9.71 -7.52 7.51
N ARG A 81 -10.34 -7.10 8.60
CA ARG A 81 -9.65 -6.62 9.81
C ARG A 81 -9.89 -7.55 10.99
N ASP A 82 -8.81 -7.84 11.70
CA ASP A 82 -8.85 -8.55 12.98
C ASP A 82 -9.40 -7.63 14.10
N SER A 83 -9.47 -8.16 15.32
CA SER A 83 -10.04 -7.45 16.47
C SER A 83 -9.17 -6.27 16.96
N SER A 84 -7.91 -6.21 16.54
CA SER A 84 -7.00 -5.09 16.78
C SER A 84 -6.98 -4.08 15.64
N GLY A 85 -7.74 -4.34 14.56
CA GLY A 85 -7.77 -3.52 13.37
C GLY A 85 -6.64 -3.84 12.38
N LYS A 86 -5.82 -4.88 12.60
CA LYS A 86 -4.81 -5.31 11.64
C LYS A 86 -5.48 -5.92 10.42
N SER A 87 -4.89 -5.67 9.26
CA SER A 87 -5.22 -6.35 8.02
C SER A 87 -4.07 -7.28 7.63
N ALA A 88 -4.29 -8.15 6.63
CA ALA A 88 -3.24 -8.99 6.06
C ALA A 88 -2.02 -8.18 5.56
N LEU A 89 -2.24 -6.92 5.14
CA LEU A 89 -1.14 -6.01 4.76
C LEU A 89 -0.25 -5.66 5.96
N HIS A 90 -0.84 -5.43 7.14
CA HIS A 90 -0.06 -5.18 8.35
C HIS A 90 0.81 -6.37 8.71
N ASP A 91 0.27 -7.58 8.63
CA ASP A 91 1.00 -8.81 8.95
C ASP A 91 2.14 -9.08 7.95
N ALA A 92 1.89 -8.92 6.65
CA ALA A 92 2.92 -9.08 5.63
C ALA A 92 4.04 -8.04 5.77
N VAL A 93 3.70 -6.80 6.15
CA VAL A 93 4.67 -5.73 6.38
C VAL A 93 5.47 -5.99 7.66
N LEU A 94 4.83 -6.42 8.75
CA LEU A 94 5.48 -6.73 10.03
C LEU A 94 6.61 -7.76 9.86
N GLU A 95 6.37 -8.77 9.02
CA GLU A 95 7.29 -9.88 8.81
C GLU A 95 8.19 -9.67 7.57
N GLY A 96 8.08 -8.53 6.89
CA GLY A 96 8.95 -8.15 5.77
C GLY A 96 8.67 -8.87 4.44
N HIS A 97 7.50 -9.49 4.27
CA HIS A 97 7.13 -10.27 3.07
C HIS A 97 6.78 -9.39 1.87
N LYS A 98 7.79 -8.74 1.29
CA LYS A 98 7.66 -7.76 0.20
C LYS A 98 6.80 -8.22 -0.99
N GLU A 99 6.92 -9.47 -1.42
CA GLU A 99 6.15 -9.98 -2.57
C GLU A 99 4.65 -10.14 -2.24
N ILE A 100 4.32 -10.44 -0.97
CA ILE A 100 2.93 -10.45 -0.49
C ILE A 100 2.40 -9.02 -0.38
N VAL A 101 3.22 -8.08 0.10
CA VAL A 101 2.86 -6.65 0.13
C VAL A 101 2.49 -6.16 -1.27
N LYS A 102 3.31 -6.44 -2.30
CA LYS A 102 3.00 -6.10 -3.70
C LYS A 102 1.69 -6.71 -4.19
N LEU A 103 1.47 -7.99 -3.86
CA LEU A 103 0.24 -8.70 -4.21
C LEU A 103 -0.99 -8.04 -3.59
N LEU A 104 -0.96 -7.78 -2.28
CA LEU A 104 -2.05 -7.15 -1.53
C LEU A 104 -2.37 -5.74 -2.07
N ILE A 105 -1.35 -4.92 -2.34
CA ILE A 105 -1.52 -3.60 -2.98
C ILE A 105 -2.22 -3.76 -4.34
N THR A 106 -1.76 -4.69 -5.17
CA THR A 106 -2.34 -4.95 -6.51
C THR A 106 -3.79 -5.42 -6.43
N LYS A 107 -4.16 -6.15 -5.37
CA LYS A 107 -5.53 -6.62 -5.11
C LYS A 107 -6.40 -5.58 -4.39
N GLY A 108 -5.90 -4.36 -4.15
CA GLY A 108 -6.69 -3.24 -3.61
C GLY A 108 -6.69 -3.12 -2.09
N ALA A 109 -5.60 -3.53 -1.43
CA ALA A 109 -5.44 -3.30 0.00
C ALA A 109 -5.43 -1.80 0.35
N ASP A 110 -6.14 -1.42 1.40
CA ASP A 110 -6.15 -0.07 1.95
C ASP A 110 -4.83 0.22 2.69
N LEU A 111 -4.00 1.09 2.09
CA LEU A 111 -2.68 1.45 2.62
C LEU A 111 -2.76 2.35 3.86
N ASN A 112 -3.92 2.98 4.09
CA ASN A 112 -4.15 3.92 5.17
C ASN A 112 -5.02 3.33 6.28
N ALA A 113 -5.33 2.02 6.22
CA ALA A 113 -6.03 1.34 7.29
C ALA A 113 -5.23 1.43 8.61
N GLU A 114 -5.86 1.93 9.67
CA GLU A 114 -5.20 2.18 10.96
C GLU A 114 -5.37 1.04 11.98
N SER A 115 -4.33 0.28 12.27
CA SER A 115 -4.35 -0.78 13.27
C SER A 115 -4.00 -0.27 14.68
N GLY A 116 -4.98 0.17 15.47
CA GLY A 116 -4.83 0.44 16.91
C GLY A 116 -3.52 1.15 17.28
N TYR A 117 -2.70 0.52 18.12
CA TYR A 117 -1.38 1.04 18.54
C TYR A 117 -0.29 1.04 17.46
N TYR A 118 -0.45 0.25 16.39
CA TYR A 118 0.54 0.08 15.32
C TYR A 118 0.42 1.14 14.22
N GLY A 119 -0.69 1.89 14.17
CA GLY A 119 -0.96 2.84 13.09
C GLY A 119 -1.17 2.14 11.75
N THR A 120 -0.79 2.79 10.66
CA THR A 120 -0.89 2.22 9.30
C THR A 120 0.26 1.27 9.00
N SER A 121 0.16 0.49 7.90
CA SER A 121 1.27 -0.36 7.45
C SER A 121 2.56 0.42 7.18
N LEU A 122 2.47 1.71 6.81
CA LEU A 122 3.63 2.59 6.66
C LEU A 122 4.33 2.87 8.01
N HIS A 123 3.57 3.02 9.11
CA HIS A 123 4.15 3.16 10.45
C HIS A 123 4.95 1.90 10.84
N VAL A 124 4.38 0.72 10.57
CA VAL A 124 5.02 -0.57 10.86
C VAL A 124 6.32 -0.71 10.07
N ALA A 125 6.29 -0.53 8.75
CA ALA A 125 7.47 -0.62 7.89
C ALA A 125 8.59 0.35 8.31
N ALA A 126 8.21 1.59 8.65
CA ALA A 126 9.14 2.63 9.11
C ALA A 126 9.77 2.27 10.47
N SER A 127 8.97 1.78 11.41
CA SER A 127 9.42 1.43 12.77
C SER A 127 10.36 0.22 12.81
N ILE A 128 10.23 -0.72 11.87
CA ILE A 128 11.06 -1.92 11.78
C ILE A 128 12.31 -1.68 10.92
N GLY A 129 12.23 -0.78 9.94
CA GLY A 129 13.33 -0.50 9.02
C GLY A 129 13.21 -1.22 7.67
N HIS A 130 12.00 -1.58 7.23
CA HIS A 130 11.78 -2.20 5.92
C HIS A 130 11.76 -1.17 4.79
N LYS A 131 12.92 -0.61 4.44
CA LYS A 131 13.06 0.48 3.48
C LYS A 131 12.38 0.21 2.13
N GLU A 132 12.57 -0.96 1.54
CA GLU A 132 11.97 -1.29 0.24
C GLU A 132 10.43 -1.34 0.31
N ILE A 133 9.86 -1.75 1.45
CA ILE A 133 8.42 -1.75 1.68
C ILE A 133 7.92 -0.31 1.88
N VAL A 134 8.67 0.54 2.59
CA VAL A 134 8.35 1.98 2.70
C VAL A 134 8.28 2.64 1.32
N GLU A 135 9.30 2.42 0.49
CA GLU A 135 9.33 2.96 -0.88
C GLU A 135 8.14 2.47 -1.70
N LEU A 136 7.81 1.18 -1.60
CA LEU A 136 6.67 0.57 -2.28
C LEU A 136 5.33 1.20 -1.83
N LEU A 137 5.12 1.39 -0.53
CA LEU A 137 3.90 1.97 0.02
C LEU A 137 3.74 3.43 -0.40
N ILE A 138 4.81 4.24 -0.31
CA ILE A 138 4.79 5.65 -0.75
C ILE A 138 4.50 5.75 -2.25
N ALA A 139 5.15 4.92 -3.07
CA ALA A 139 4.95 4.91 -4.51
C ALA A 139 3.51 4.54 -4.92
N ASN A 140 2.77 3.85 -4.07
CA ASN A 140 1.36 3.49 -4.28
C ASN A 140 0.37 4.40 -3.52
N GLY A 141 0.84 5.53 -2.97
CA GLY A 141 -0.02 6.58 -2.42
C GLY A 141 -0.40 6.41 -0.95
N ALA A 142 0.39 5.68 -0.16
CA ALA A 142 0.24 5.69 1.30
C ALA A 142 0.44 7.12 1.86
N ASP A 143 -0.43 7.54 2.77
CA ASP A 143 -0.35 8.85 3.39
C ASP A 143 0.74 8.88 4.48
N VAL A 144 1.75 9.72 4.25
CA VAL A 144 2.93 9.90 5.11
C VAL A 144 2.66 10.77 6.35
N ASN A 145 1.45 11.31 6.50
CA ASN A 145 1.07 12.22 7.59
C ASN A 145 0.02 11.64 8.56
N VAL A 146 -0.44 10.41 8.34
CA VAL A 146 -1.37 9.74 9.28
C VAL A 146 -0.73 9.66 10.65
N LYS A 147 -1.52 9.84 11.70
CA LYS A 147 -1.06 9.70 13.09
C LYS A 147 -1.57 8.39 13.68
N ASP A 148 -0.69 7.62 14.29
CA ASP A 148 -1.06 6.41 15.03
C ASP A 148 -1.79 6.74 16.36
N GLY A 149 -2.15 5.69 17.10
CA GLY A 149 -2.82 5.83 18.41
C GLY A 149 -2.00 6.57 19.49
N PHE A 150 -0.72 6.85 19.26
CA PHE A 150 0.12 7.67 20.13
C PHE A 150 0.34 9.09 19.58
N GLY A 151 -0.32 9.45 18.47
CA GLY A 151 -0.17 10.74 17.81
C GLY A 151 1.10 10.87 16.96
N ARG A 152 1.80 9.77 16.69
CA ARG A 152 3.06 9.74 15.93
C ARG A 152 2.77 9.51 14.46
N THR A 153 3.51 10.17 13.59
CA THR A 153 3.53 9.90 12.14
C THR A 153 4.49 8.75 11.80
N PRO A 154 4.47 8.21 10.57
CA PRO A 154 5.49 7.25 10.15
C PRO A 154 6.92 7.79 10.24
N LEU A 155 7.10 9.11 10.09
CA LEU A 155 8.40 9.75 10.28
C LEU A 155 8.83 9.66 11.75
N ASP A 156 7.93 9.97 12.68
CA ASP A 156 8.19 9.90 14.12
C ASP A 156 8.52 8.46 14.56
N THR A 157 7.90 7.45 13.95
CA THR A 157 8.23 6.03 14.25
C THR A 157 9.57 5.59 13.64
N ALA A 158 9.98 6.12 12.50
CA ALA A 158 11.32 5.90 11.94
C ALA A 158 12.41 6.57 12.81
N GLU A 159 12.15 7.78 13.31
CA GLU A 159 13.08 8.52 14.16
C GLU A 159 13.17 7.96 15.59
N LEU A 160 12.22 7.12 16.00
CA LEU A 160 12.28 6.37 17.25
C LEU A 160 13.37 5.28 17.18
N VAL A 161 14.60 5.71 17.47
CA VAL A 161 15.77 4.85 17.61
C VAL A 161 15.82 4.28 19.02
N LEU A 162 15.70 2.96 19.15
CA LEU A 162 15.80 2.29 20.44
C LEU A 162 17.27 1.98 20.75
N GLU A 163 17.61 1.91 22.05
CA GLU A 163 18.97 1.61 22.51
C GLU A 163 19.50 0.29 21.90
N TRP A 164 18.61 -0.71 21.84
CA TRP A 164 18.84 -2.06 21.36
C TRP A 164 18.86 -2.20 19.82
N ASP A 165 18.54 -1.15 19.06
CA ASP A 165 18.63 -1.20 17.60
C ASP A 165 20.10 -1.35 17.18
N SER A 166 20.37 -2.27 16.25
CA SER A 166 21.72 -2.45 15.70
C SER A 166 22.15 -1.20 14.91
N PRO A 167 23.46 -0.93 14.75
CA PRO A 167 23.93 0.20 13.96
C PRO A 167 23.37 0.22 12.52
N GLU A 168 23.18 -0.96 11.93
CA GLU A 168 22.62 -1.13 10.58
C GLU A 168 21.15 -0.69 10.54
N ILE A 169 20.33 -1.13 11.50
CA ILE A 169 18.92 -0.71 11.59
C ILE A 169 18.81 0.79 11.85
N LYS A 170 19.67 1.34 12.70
CA LYS A 170 19.73 2.80 12.96
C LYS A 170 20.03 3.57 11.67
N ALA A 171 20.97 3.11 10.86
CA ALA A 171 21.29 3.72 9.57
C ALA A 171 20.11 3.64 8.59
N VAL A 172 19.48 2.48 8.47
CA VAL A 172 18.32 2.28 7.57
C VAL A 172 17.13 3.15 8.01
N LYS A 173 16.82 3.20 9.30
CA LYS A 173 15.78 4.08 9.86
C LYS A 173 16.03 5.55 9.56
N LYS A 174 17.29 5.99 9.62
CA LYS A 174 17.67 7.35 9.23
C LYS A 174 17.38 7.62 7.74
N GLU A 175 17.72 6.70 6.86
CA GLU A 175 17.41 6.82 5.42
C GLU A 175 15.90 6.88 5.17
N ILE A 176 15.12 6.05 5.89
CA ILE A 176 13.66 6.07 5.84
C ILE A 176 13.11 7.41 6.33
N ALA A 177 13.64 7.95 7.43
CA ALA A 177 13.24 9.25 7.95
C ALA A 177 13.52 10.37 6.93
N ASP A 178 14.68 10.36 6.29
CA ASP A 178 15.01 11.32 5.24
C ASP A 178 14.06 11.21 4.02
N LEU A 179 13.71 9.99 3.63
CA LEU A 179 12.73 9.70 2.57
C LEU A 179 11.33 10.24 2.93
N LEU A 180 10.86 9.97 4.15
CA LEU A 180 9.55 10.43 4.62
C LEU A 180 9.50 11.95 4.75
N ARG A 181 10.55 12.58 5.29
CA ARG A 181 10.66 14.03 5.41
C ARG A 181 10.61 14.73 4.04
N LYS A 182 11.21 14.13 3.02
CA LYS A 182 11.10 14.62 1.63
C LYS A 182 9.63 14.64 1.19
N HIS A 183 8.90 13.53 1.36
CA HIS A 183 7.52 13.41 0.92
C HIS A 183 6.52 14.25 1.75
N GLN A 184 6.77 14.47 3.03
CA GLN A 184 5.98 15.40 3.85
C GLN A 184 6.09 16.85 3.35
N LYS A 185 7.29 17.32 3.00
CA LYS A 185 7.49 18.68 2.46
C LYS A 185 6.75 18.89 1.14
N LEU A 186 6.74 17.88 0.27
CA LEU A 186 5.94 17.89 -0.96
C LEU A 186 4.43 17.99 -0.67
N ALA A 187 3.93 17.30 0.36
CA ALA A 187 2.53 17.36 0.77
C ALA A 187 2.11 18.71 1.38
N LEU A 188 3.04 19.42 2.05
CA LEU A 188 2.82 20.72 2.68
C LEU A 188 2.99 21.92 1.73
N MET A 189 3.46 21.69 0.49
CA MET A 189 3.37 22.74 -0.52
C MET A 189 1.88 23.09 -0.72
N PRO A 190 1.50 24.38 -0.74
CA PRO A 190 0.11 24.75 -0.87
C PRO A 190 -0.46 24.06 -2.10
N ARG A 191 -1.40 23.13 -1.90
CA ARG A 191 -2.34 22.74 -2.95
C ARG A 191 -2.94 24.06 -3.38
N LEU A 192 -2.59 24.54 -4.57
CA LEU A 192 -3.16 25.76 -5.14
C LEU A 192 -4.67 25.67 -4.96
N GLU A 193 -5.20 26.46 -4.02
CA GLU A 193 -6.63 26.58 -3.84
C GLU A 193 -7.15 27.19 -5.13
N TYR A 194 -7.83 26.38 -5.94
CA TYR A 194 -8.53 26.82 -7.13
C TYR A 194 -9.68 27.73 -6.68
N GLY A 195 -9.36 29.01 -6.46
CA GLY A 195 -10.33 30.06 -6.26
C GLY A 195 -11.13 30.24 -7.54
N LYS A 196 -12.46 30.14 -7.44
CA LYS A 196 -13.37 30.07 -8.58
C LYS A 196 -13.27 31.22 -9.59
N ASP A 197 -12.64 32.34 -9.26
CA ASP A 197 -12.79 33.59 -10.04
C ASP A 197 -11.51 34.40 -10.30
N ARG A 198 -10.30 33.83 -10.22
CA ARG A 198 -9.09 34.56 -10.69
C ARG A 198 -8.07 33.66 -11.39
N TRP A 199 -7.95 33.85 -12.70
CA TRP A 199 -6.80 33.39 -13.49
C TRP A 199 -6.17 34.59 -14.20
N PRO A 200 -4.87 34.82 -14.03
CA PRO A 200 -4.07 35.29 -15.16
C PRO A 200 -2.85 34.40 -15.46
N PHE A 201 -2.52 33.39 -14.65
CA PHE A 201 -1.27 32.64 -14.81
C PHE A 201 -1.53 31.13 -14.73
N GLY A 202 -1.36 30.42 -15.84
CA GLY A 202 -1.47 28.96 -15.91
C GLY A 202 -0.13 28.32 -15.60
N PHE A 203 -0.09 27.42 -14.62
CA PHE A 203 1.03 26.49 -14.44
C PHE A 203 0.70 25.17 -15.13
N SER A 204 1.68 24.57 -15.80
CA SER A 204 1.55 23.22 -16.36
C SER A 204 2.70 22.34 -15.92
N PHE A 205 2.41 21.04 -15.81
CA PHE A 205 3.35 20.00 -15.42
C PHE A 205 3.94 19.36 -16.67
N ILE A 206 5.27 19.33 -16.77
CA ILE A 206 5.96 18.52 -17.77
C ILE A 206 6.58 17.34 -17.04
N ALA A 207 6.17 16.13 -17.40
CA ALA A 207 6.86 14.92 -17.01
C ALA A 207 8.00 14.68 -18.00
N LYS A 208 9.24 14.87 -17.54
CA LYS A 208 10.40 14.34 -18.25
C LYS A 208 11.09 13.37 -17.30
N ASP A 209 11.13 12.10 -17.72
CA ASP A 209 11.95 11.06 -17.09
C ASP A 209 11.62 10.74 -15.62
N GLY A 210 10.36 10.94 -15.21
CA GLY A 210 9.90 10.60 -13.85
C GLY A 210 10.11 11.71 -12.81
N GLU A 211 10.65 12.87 -13.20
CA GLU A 211 10.61 14.08 -12.38
C GLU A 211 9.51 15.04 -12.85
N THR A 212 8.86 15.68 -11.88
CA THR A 212 7.80 16.67 -12.12
C THR A 212 8.42 18.06 -12.03
N TYR A 213 8.42 18.80 -13.14
CA TYR A 213 8.86 20.19 -13.16
C TYR A 213 7.64 21.13 -13.22
N VAL A 214 7.72 22.23 -12.46
CA VAL A 214 6.78 23.35 -12.54
C VAL A 214 7.29 24.31 -13.60
N VAL A 215 6.54 24.48 -14.69
CA VAL A 215 6.87 25.47 -15.72
C VAL A 215 5.77 26.53 -15.75
N GLU A 216 6.20 27.78 -15.65
CA GLU A 216 5.33 28.96 -15.76
C GLU A 216 4.98 29.17 -17.24
N VAL A 217 3.72 28.95 -17.61
CA VAL A 217 3.27 29.17 -19.00
C VAL A 217 2.80 30.62 -19.10
N THR A 218 3.66 31.47 -19.66
CA THR A 218 3.41 32.92 -19.77
C THR A 218 2.66 33.33 -21.04
N GLN A 219 2.18 32.38 -21.86
CA GLN A 219 1.49 32.71 -23.11
C GLN A 219 0.28 31.81 -23.42
N ASP A 220 -0.82 32.49 -23.74
CA ASP A 220 -2.04 32.09 -24.46
C ASP A 220 -2.35 30.59 -24.53
N PHE A 221 -2.83 30.05 -23.41
CA PHE A 221 -3.51 28.76 -23.34
C PHE A 221 -4.77 28.77 -24.22
N LYS A 222 -4.88 27.85 -25.18
CA LYS A 222 -6.03 27.79 -26.11
C LYS A 222 -7.08 26.74 -25.74
N GLN A 223 -6.71 25.51 -25.37
CA GLN A 223 -7.67 24.47 -25.00
C GLN A 223 -7.04 23.26 -24.27
N TRP A 224 -7.80 22.56 -23.42
CA TRP A 224 -7.40 21.30 -22.77
C TRP A 224 -7.37 20.13 -23.77
N GLY A 225 -6.36 19.25 -23.66
CA GLY A 225 -6.28 17.99 -24.41
C GLY A 225 -5.52 18.05 -25.74
N GLU A 226 -5.11 19.22 -26.21
CA GLU A 226 -4.28 19.36 -27.42
C GLU A 226 -2.79 19.19 -27.12
N LEU A 227 -2.07 18.61 -28.09
CA LEU A 227 -0.62 18.51 -28.09
C LEU A 227 -0.03 19.78 -28.70
N GLU A 228 0.66 20.59 -27.89
CA GLU A 228 1.35 21.78 -28.34
C GLU A 228 2.86 21.57 -28.39
N THR A 229 3.53 22.16 -29.37
CA THR A 229 4.99 22.12 -29.46
C THR A 229 5.59 23.35 -28.79
N ILE A 230 6.46 23.12 -27.81
CA ILE A 230 7.22 24.18 -27.15
C ILE A 230 8.14 24.83 -28.19
N LYS A 231 7.90 26.11 -28.46
CA LYS A 231 8.73 26.92 -29.37
C LYS A 231 10.18 26.91 -28.90
N GLY A 232 11.09 26.57 -29.81
CA GLY A 232 12.54 26.55 -29.55
C GLY A 232 13.11 25.23 -29.03
N THR A 233 12.28 24.28 -28.60
CA THR A 233 12.76 22.95 -28.13
C THR A 233 12.26 21.78 -28.98
N GLY A 234 11.19 21.97 -29.75
CA GLY A 234 10.58 20.92 -30.57
C GLY A 234 9.85 19.84 -29.76
N GLN A 235 9.79 19.96 -28.42
CA GLN A 235 9.10 19.01 -27.56
C GLN A 235 7.60 19.26 -27.56
N GLN A 236 6.82 18.17 -27.60
CA GLN A 236 5.37 18.24 -27.50
C GLN A 236 4.89 18.09 -26.06
N ILE A 237 3.96 18.94 -25.64
CA ILE A 237 3.29 18.91 -24.34
C ILE A 237 1.79 18.78 -24.53
N LYS A 238 1.12 18.06 -23.62
CA LYS A 238 -0.33 17.93 -23.62
C LYS A 238 -0.89 18.52 -22.34
N PHE A 239 -1.79 19.49 -22.47
CA PHE A 239 -2.45 20.11 -21.33
C PHE A 239 -3.56 19.19 -20.80
N ILE A 240 -3.54 18.88 -19.49
CA ILE A 240 -4.51 17.97 -18.84
C ILE A 240 -5.39 18.78 -17.88
N ASP A 241 -6.72 18.61 -17.97
CA ASP A 241 -7.68 19.26 -17.09
C ASP A 241 -7.51 18.74 -15.64
N PRO A 242 -7.12 19.61 -14.68
CA PRO A 242 -6.85 19.20 -13.30
C PRO A 242 -8.11 18.84 -12.50
N ARG A 243 -9.31 19.04 -13.06
CA ARG A 243 -10.60 18.68 -12.44
C ARG A 243 -10.99 17.22 -12.63
N GLN A 244 -10.30 16.49 -13.51
CA GLN A 244 -10.50 15.05 -13.65
C GLN A 244 -9.66 14.30 -12.61
N PRO A 245 -10.23 13.28 -11.91
CA PRO A 245 -9.45 12.43 -11.03
C PRO A 245 -8.30 11.78 -11.81
N LEU A 246 -7.08 11.82 -11.28
CA LEU A 246 -5.90 11.13 -11.84
C LEU A 246 -6.08 9.59 -11.96
N VAL A 247 -7.22 9.06 -11.53
CA VAL A 247 -7.56 7.64 -11.39
C VAL A 247 -7.75 6.92 -12.73
N GLN A 248 -7.72 7.59 -13.89
CA GLN A 248 -7.94 6.94 -15.19
C GLN A 248 -6.79 6.97 -16.21
N PHE A 249 -5.59 7.43 -15.86
CA PHE A 249 -4.44 7.21 -16.75
C PHE A 249 -3.78 5.84 -16.48
N LYS A 250 -4.55 4.76 -16.67
CA LYS A 250 -3.97 3.47 -17.07
C LYS A 250 -3.25 3.71 -18.40
N ARG A 251 -1.94 3.41 -18.42
CA ARG A 251 -1.09 3.12 -19.59
C ARG A 251 -1.76 3.39 -20.93
N ASN A 252 -1.43 4.51 -21.56
CA ASN A 252 -1.38 4.64 -23.01
C ASN A 252 -0.56 5.87 -23.36
N PHE A 253 0.77 5.73 -23.38
CA PHE A 253 1.60 6.59 -24.20
C PHE A 253 2.56 5.72 -25.01
N TYR A 254 2.41 5.87 -26.31
CA TYR A 254 3.13 5.18 -27.36
C TYR A 254 4.63 5.46 -27.23
N ARG A 255 5.41 4.40 -27.37
CA ARG A 255 6.85 4.49 -27.58
C ARG A 255 7.05 5.12 -28.97
N VAL A 256 7.57 6.34 -29.03
CA VAL A 256 8.17 6.89 -30.25
C VAL A 256 9.66 7.01 -29.99
N LYS A 257 10.43 6.04 -30.49
CA LYS A 257 11.81 6.29 -30.92
C LYS A 257 11.76 6.84 -32.34
N PRO A 258 12.65 7.75 -32.74
CA PRO A 258 13.73 7.34 -33.65
C PRO A 258 15.10 7.94 -33.26
N LEU A 259 16.21 7.18 -33.39
CA LEU A 259 17.20 7.22 -34.50
C LEU A 259 17.76 8.64 -34.70
N GLU A 260 19.03 8.98 -34.46
CA GLU A 260 20.30 8.26 -34.40
C GLU A 260 21.11 8.60 -33.13
#